data_AF-A0A1G0FTX7-F1
#
_entry.id   AF-A0A1G0FTX7-F1
#
_cell.length_a   1.000
_cell.length_b   1.000
_cell.length_c   1.000
_cell.angle_alpha   90.00
_cell.angle_beta   90.00
_cell.angle_gamma   90.00
#
_symmetry.space_group_name_H-M   'P 1'
#
loop_
_entity.id
_entity.type
_entity.pdbx_description
1 polymer ?
#
loop_
_entity_poly.entity_id
_entity_poly.type
_entity_poly.pdbx_seq_one_letter_code
_entity_poly.pdbx_strand_id
1 'polypeptide(L)'
;MSWNAPAVDVQEFGVEQVPLDGQQLLAFDPSALHADGMVFEPVGSSADAVAEAQHHFDEEVRRLAHLDEIGSMRIRRLRERMAVVYYPVWVARYTFRGRAYQVVIDGDSGKVLYGKAPGNTWFRAAVLVGGMAMGALTAVDGTALALRMALSSDDSDSLLLAVLPLALGVAMMSWAYRRFRYGELVEFRIRGRRRPALRSAEIATLVRDVVAEFAPERRP
;
A
#
# COMPACT_ATOMS: atom_id res chain seq x y z
N MET A 1 12.47 -3.47 -16.46
CA MET A 1 12.02 -3.46 -15.05
C MET A 1 12.98 -2.60 -14.27
N SER A 2 12.50 -1.91 -13.24
CA SER A 2 13.32 -1.08 -12.36
C SER A 2 13.10 -1.51 -10.91
N TRP A 3 14.15 -1.45 -10.11
CA TRP A 3 14.11 -1.69 -8.68
C TRP A 3 14.64 -0.43 -7.99
N ASN A 4 13.88 0.08 -7.04
CA ASN A 4 14.10 1.37 -6.36
C ASN A 4 13.87 1.18 -4.85
N ALA A 5 14.88 0.63 -4.18
CA ALA A 5 14.89 0.51 -2.73
C ALA A 5 15.68 1.66 -2.08
N PRO A 6 15.30 2.06 -0.85
CA PRO A 6 16.05 3.02 -0.06
C PRO A 6 17.41 2.41 0.32
N ALA A 7 18.48 3.15 0.08
CA ALA A 7 19.83 2.76 0.49
C ALA A 7 20.18 3.20 1.93
N VAL A 8 19.27 3.96 2.55
CA VAL A 8 19.40 4.54 3.89
C VAL A 8 18.32 3.96 4.81
N ASP A 9 18.51 4.05 6.13
CA ASP A 9 17.45 3.69 7.06
C ASP A 9 16.31 4.72 6.99
N VAL A 10 15.16 4.26 6.50
CA VAL A 10 13.95 5.08 6.28
C VAL A 10 12.83 4.75 7.27
N GLN A 11 13.09 3.94 8.30
CA GLN A 11 12.06 3.52 9.26
C GLN A 11 11.38 4.73 9.94
N GLU A 12 12.14 5.80 10.21
CA GLU A 12 11.62 7.04 10.79
C GLU A 12 10.69 7.79 9.83
N PHE A 13 10.88 7.66 8.52
CA PHE A 13 10.14 8.39 7.49
C PHE A 13 8.96 7.58 6.92
N GLY A 14 9.00 6.24 7.01
CA GLY A 14 7.97 5.36 6.49
C GLY A 14 7.88 5.31 4.96
N VAL A 15 8.90 5.82 4.26
CA VAL A 15 8.99 5.86 2.79
C VAL A 15 9.79 4.64 2.33
N GLU A 16 9.10 3.62 1.83
CA GLU A 16 9.73 2.38 1.36
C GLU A 16 10.13 2.43 -0.12
N GLN A 17 9.49 3.29 -0.92
CA GLN A 17 9.75 3.44 -2.35
C GLN A 17 9.47 4.87 -2.79
N VAL A 18 10.24 5.32 -3.77
CA VAL A 18 10.12 6.66 -4.34
C VAL A 18 9.84 6.58 -5.84
N PRO A 19 8.83 7.28 -6.37
CA PRO A 19 8.50 7.25 -7.79
C PRO A 19 9.53 8.04 -8.61
N LEU A 20 10.50 7.34 -9.22
CA LEU A 20 11.50 7.96 -10.10
C LEU A 20 11.00 8.15 -11.55
N ASP A 21 9.81 7.65 -11.88
CA ASP A 21 9.29 7.67 -13.24
C ASP A 21 9.02 9.10 -13.74
N GLY A 22 9.73 9.49 -14.81
CA GLY A 22 9.53 10.77 -15.48
C GLY A 22 10.27 11.96 -14.87
N GLN A 23 11.11 11.73 -13.86
CA GLN A 23 11.94 12.78 -13.25
C GLN A 23 13.29 12.93 -13.97
N GLN A 24 13.80 14.17 -14.03
CA GLN A 24 15.12 14.44 -14.57
C GLN A 24 16.18 14.10 -13.52
N LEU A 25 17.14 13.24 -13.88
CA LEU A 25 18.28 12.93 -13.03
C LEU A 25 19.39 13.94 -13.30
N LEU A 26 19.80 14.66 -12.26
CA LEU A 26 20.92 15.60 -12.31
C LEU A 26 22.22 14.92 -11.90
N ALA A 27 23.35 15.48 -12.33
CA ALA A 27 24.66 15.03 -11.87
C ALA A 27 24.80 15.29 -10.37
N PHE A 28 25.44 14.35 -9.67
CA PHE A 28 25.64 14.44 -8.24
C PHE A 28 26.64 15.56 -7.88
N ASP A 29 26.18 16.53 -7.10
CA ASP A 29 27.02 17.57 -6.50
C ASP A 29 26.87 17.53 -4.96
N PRO A 30 27.87 17.00 -4.23
CA PRO A 30 27.82 16.91 -2.78
C PRO A 30 27.71 18.28 -2.11
N SER A 31 28.37 19.31 -2.65
CA SER A 31 28.47 20.62 -2.01
C SER A 31 27.13 21.34 -2.04
N ALA A 32 26.43 21.26 -3.18
CA ALA A 32 25.09 21.79 -3.33
C ALA A 32 24.09 21.05 -2.42
N LEU A 33 24.14 19.72 -2.36
CA LEU A 33 23.22 18.92 -1.54
C LEU A 33 23.33 19.21 -0.04
N HIS A 34 24.55 19.34 0.47
CA HIS A 34 24.78 19.66 1.88
C HIS A 34 24.44 21.13 2.22
N ALA A 35 24.44 22.03 1.23
CA ALA A 35 23.98 23.40 1.42
C ALA A 35 22.44 23.48 1.51
N ASP A 36 21.73 22.65 0.76
CA ASP A 36 20.27 22.67 0.68
C ASP A 36 19.57 21.93 1.83
N GLY A 37 20.24 20.96 2.47
CA GLY A 37 19.62 20.24 3.59
C GLY A 37 20.43 19.12 4.20
N MET A 38 19.74 18.32 5.02
CA MET A 38 20.30 17.13 5.65
C MET A 38 20.38 15.99 4.63
N VAL A 39 21.60 15.51 4.39
CA VAL A 39 21.87 14.39 3.49
C VAL A 39 22.14 13.14 4.32
N PHE A 40 21.51 12.03 3.94
CA PHE A 40 21.75 10.72 4.54
C PHE A 40 22.62 9.89 3.60
N GLU A 41 23.73 9.40 4.14
CA GLU A 41 24.64 8.52 3.40
C GLU A 41 24.09 7.08 3.38
N PRO A 42 24.29 6.32 2.28
CA PRO A 42 23.92 4.91 2.20
C PRO A 42 24.55 4.08 3.33
N VAL A 43 23.74 3.27 4.02
CA VAL A 43 24.19 2.40 5.13
C VAL A 43 24.44 0.95 4.69
N GLY A 44 23.90 0.56 3.54
CA GLY A 44 24.04 -0.80 2.99
C GLY A 44 25.24 -0.98 2.06
N SER A 45 25.68 -2.22 1.89
CA SER A 45 26.70 -2.55 0.88
C SER A 45 26.08 -2.61 -0.52
N SER A 46 26.87 -2.28 -1.54
CA SER A 46 26.42 -2.43 -2.94
C SER A 46 26.13 -3.89 -3.29
N ALA A 47 26.86 -4.84 -2.71
CA ALA A 47 26.67 -6.27 -2.94
C ALA A 47 25.30 -6.75 -2.42
N ASP A 48 24.89 -6.30 -1.23
CA ASP A 48 23.58 -6.64 -0.66
C ASP A 48 22.45 -6.06 -1.49
N ALA A 49 22.60 -4.80 -1.93
CA ALA A 49 21.64 -4.16 -2.82
C ALA A 49 21.50 -4.91 -4.16
N VAL A 50 22.61 -5.43 -4.73
CA VAL A 50 22.57 -6.24 -5.94
C VAL A 50 21.80 -7.54 -5.66
N ALA A 51 22.11 -8.24 -4.56
CA ALA A 51 21.45 -9.49 -4.22
C ALA A 51 19.94 -9.31 -4.02
N GLU A 52 19.53 -8.24 -3.34
CA GLU A 52 18.11 -7.91 -3.14
C GLU A 52 17.40 -7.55 -4.45
N ALA A 53 18.04 -6.75 -5.31
CA ALA A 53 17.51 -6.44 -6.64
C ALA A 53 17.30 -7.71 -7.48
N GLN A 54 18.28 -8.62 -7.46
CA GLN A 54 18.20 -9.89 -8.18
C GLN A 54 17.04 -10.75 -7.67
N HIS A 55 16.88 -10.87 -6.36
CA HIS A 55 15.76 -11.59 -5.76
C HIS A 55 14.42 -10.99 -6.19
N HIS A 56 14.29 -9.65 -6.14
CA HIS A 56 13.08 -8.95 -6.56
C HIS A 56 12.75 -9.19 -8.05
N PHE A 57 13.74 -9.16 -8.94
CA PHE A 57 13.51 -9.45 -10.36
C PHE A 57 13.14 -10.91 -10.59
N ASP A 58 13.81 -11.86 -9.93
CA ASP A 58 13.52 -13.28 -10.08
C ASP A 58 12.08 -13.60 -9.64
N GLU A 59 11.61 -13.01 -8.54
CA GLU A 59 10.22 -13.10 -8.09
C GLU A 59 9.21 -12.45 -9.06
N GLU A 60 9.53 -11.27 -9.59
CA GLU A 60 8.66 -10.59 -10.55
C GLU A 60 8.50 -11.41 -11.84
N VAL A 61 9.59 -11.97 -12.36
CA VAL A 61 9.53 -12.82 -13.57
C VAL A 61 8.74 -14.11 -13.29
N ARG A 62 8.94 -14.77 -12.14
CA ARG A 62 8.12 -15.94 -11.75
C ARG A 62 6.64 -15.61 -11.71
N ARG A 63 6.27 -14.47 -11.12
CA ARG A 63 4.88 -14.02 -11.02
C ARG A 63 4.27 -13.72 -12.39
N LEU A 64 4.99 -13.01 -13.24
CA LEU A 64 4.52 -12.65 -14.59
C LEU A 64 4.34 -13.87 -15.48
N ALA A 65 5.23 -14.86 -15.34
CA ALA A 65 5.18 -16.05 -16.16
C ALA A 65 4.00 -16.99 -15.83
N HIS A 66 3.27 -16.80 -14.71
CA HIS A 66 2.13 -17.64 -14.29
C HIS A 66 2.42 -19.16 -14.44
N LEU A 67 3.66 -19.58 -14.17
CA LEU A 67 4.10 -20.95 -14.37
C LEU A 67 3.87 -21.74 -13.08
N ASP A 68 2.76 -22.49 -13.03
CA ASP A 68 2.41 -23.41 -11.94
C ASP A 68 3.33 -24.66 -11.88
N GLU A 69 4.12 -24.93 -12.92
CA GLU A 69 5.09 -26.04 -12.95
C GLU A 69 6.39 -25.61 -13.64
N ILE A 70 7.55 -25.71 -12.96
CA ILE A 70 8.85 -25.34 -13.51
C ILE A 70 9.81 -26.53 -13.44
N GLY A 71 10.15 -27.11 -14.60
CA GLY A 71 11.25 -28.08 -14.71
C GLY A 71 12.65 -27.43 -14.64
N SER A 72 12.83 -26.26 -15.24
CA SER A 72 13.98 -25.36 -15.02
C SER A 72 13.74 -23.99 -15.65
N MET A 73 14.11 -22.90 -14.98
CA MET A 73 13.99 -21.53 -15.48
C MET A 73 15.36 -20.84 -15.40
N ARG A 74 15.81 -20.25 -16.52
CA ARG A 74 17.14 -19.62 -16.62
C ARG A 74 16.99 -18.15 -17.01
N ILE A 75 17.10 -17.26 -16.02
CA ILE A 75 17.02 -15.81 -16.23
C ILE A 75 18.41 -15.30 -16.62
N ARG A 76 18.57 -14.77 -17.83
CA ARG A 76 19.79 -14.08 -18.27
C ARG A 76 19.58 -12.58 -18.17
N ARG A 77 20.43 -11.90 -17.39
CA ARG A 77 20.38 -10.45 -17.16
C ARG A 77 21.37 -9.77 -18.09
N LEU A 78 20.92 -8.73 -18.80
CA LEU A 78 21.74 -8.00 -19.77
C LEU A 78 21.85 -6.55 -19.30
N ARG A 79 23.08 -6.04 -19.21
CA ARG A 79 23.41 -4.63 -18.89
C ARG A 79 22.80 -4.16 -17.56
N GLU A 80 23.21 -4.79 -16.47
CA GLU A 80 22.92 -4.30 -15.12
C GLU A 80 23.56 -2.92 -14.93
N ARG A 81 22.75 -1.94 -14.53
CA ARG A 81 23.20 -0.60 -14.16
C ARG A 81 22.71 -0.33 -12.74
N MET A 82 23.66 -0.19 -11.83
CA MET A 82 23.41 0.22 -10.45
C MET A 82 23.87 1.67 -10.28
N ALA A 83 22.99 2.49 -9.71
CA ALA A 83 23.28 3.87 -9.38
C ALA A 83 22.62 4.21 -8.05
N VAL A 84 23.30 5.05 -7.26
CA VAL A 84 22.72 5.68 -6.08
C VAL A 84 22.13 7.00 -6.52
N VAL A 85 20.87 7.25 -6.18
CA VAL A 85 20.15 8.48 -6.52
C VAL A 85 19.78 9.18 -5.23
N TYR A 86 20.29 10.40 -5.05
CA TYR A 86 19.87 11.28 -3.96
C TYR A 86 18.53 11.90 -4.32
N TYR A 87 17.57 11.77 -3.41
CA TYR A 87 16.19 12.17 -3.65
C TYR A 87 15.72 13.17 -2.59
N PRO A 88 15.27 14.38 -2.99
CA PRO A 88 14.82 15.38 -2.03
C PRO A 88 13.45 14.99 -1.45
N VAL A 89 13.35 14.97 -0.12
CA VAL A 89 12.08 14.76 0.59
C VAL A 89 11.89 15.84 1.66
N TRP A 90 10.67 16.32 1.82
CA TRP A 90 10.28 17.24 2.88
C TRP A 90 9.58 16.48 4.00
N VAL A 91 10.10 16.60 5.23
CA VAL A 91 9.49 15.98 6.42
C VAL A 91 8.83 17.06 7.26
N ALA A 92 7.49 17.05 7.27
CA ALA A 92 6.70 17.97 8.08
C ALA A 92 6.18 17.26 9.33
N ARG A 93 6.51 17.81 10.51
CA ARG A 93 5.99 17.38 11.80
C ARG A 93 5.07 18.45 12.35
N TYR A 94 3.86 18.07 12.74
CA TYR A 94 2.88 18.99 13.29
C TYR A 94 2.16 18.37 14.48
N THR A 95 1.62 19.21 15.35
CA THR A 95 0.81 18.77 16.47
C THR A 95 -0.66 19.11 16.23
N PHE A 96 -1.54 18.15 16.49
CA PHE A 96 -2.98 18.35 16.42
C PHE A 96 -3.63 17.74 17.66
N ARG A 97 -4.34 18.57 18.44
CA ARG A 97 -4.98 18.16 19.71
C ARG A 97 -4.02 17.45 20.69
N GLY A 98 -2.79 17.96 20.81
CA GLY A 98 -1.77 17.41 21.71
C GLY A 98 -1.12 16.09 21.24
N ARG A 99 -1.44 15.60 20.04
CA ARG A 99 -0.78 14.44 19.41
C ARG A 99 0.13 14.92 18.28
N ALA A 100 1.33 14.34 18.18
CA ALA A 100 2.26 14.62 17.09
C ALA A 100 1.96 13.75 15.88
N TYR A 101 2.04 14.35 14.70
CA TYR A 101 1.83 13.73 13.40
C TYR A 101 2.99 14.07 12.48
N GLN A 102 3.26 13.17 11.53
CA GLN A 102 4.33 13.34 10.55
C GLN A 102 3.79 13.05 9.15
N VAL A 103 4.21 13.87 8.19
CA VAL A 103 3.96 13.72 6.77
C VAL A 103 5.29 13.89 6.03
N VAL A 104 5.54 13.00 5.07
CA VAL A 104 6.69 13.05 4.17
C VAL A 104 6.18 13.34 2.77
N ILE A 105 6.73 14.38 2.17
CA ILE A 105 6.32 14.95 0.90
C ILE A 105 7.50 14.83 -0.07
N ASP A 106 7.19 14.49 -1.30
CA ASP A 106 8.10 14.50 -2.42
C ASP A 106 8.60 15.92 -2.71
N GLY A 107 9.93 16.12 -2.73
CA GLY A 107 10.55 17.41 -2.98
C GLY A 107 10.44 17.91 -4.42
N ASP A 108 10.28 17.02 -5.39
CA ASP A 108 10.12 17.39 -6.81
C ASP A 108 8.64 17.60 -7.14
N SER A 109 7.79 16.59 -6.90
CA SER A 109 6.38 16.64 -7.33
C SER A 109 5.41 17.23 -6.32
N GLY A 110 5.82 17.42 -5.06
CA GLY A 110 4.96 17.90 -3.97
C GLY A 110 3.90 16.88 -3.51
N LYS A 111 3.96 15.64 -3.98
CA LYS A 111 3.02 14.56 -3.58
C LYS A 111 3.38 14.01 -2.21
N VAL A 112 2.37 13.64 -1.43
CA VAL A 112 2.58 12.98 -0.12
C VAL A 112 3.05 11.54 -0.36
N LEU A 113 4.28 11.22 0.05
CA LEU A 113 4.84 9.87 -0.01
C LEU A 113 4.34 9.02 1.17
N TYR A 114 4.31 9.64 2.35
CA TYR A 114 3.89 9.02 3.60
C TYR A 114 3.16 10.04 4.46
N GLY A 115 2.15 9.63 5.20
CA GLY A 115 1.50 10.52 6.15
C GLY A 115 0.67 9.79 7.18
N LYS A 116 0.80 10.22 8.44
CA LYS A 116 -0.15 9.89 9.51
C LYS A 116 -1.08 11.08 9.70
N ALA A 117 -2.36 10.89 9.39
CA ALA A 117 -3.38 11.93 9.54
C ALA A 117 -4.37 11.59 10.66
N PRO A 118 -4.89 12.60 11.39
CA PRO A 118 -5.92 12.39 12.38
C PRO A 118 -7.19 11.83 11.72
N GLY A 119 -7.70 10.71 12.25
CA GLY A 119 -8.99 10.19 11.84
C GLY A 119 -10.13 11.16 12.22
N ASN A 120 -11.19 11.18 11.42
CA ASN A 120 -12.35 12.04 11.67
C ASN A 120 -13.05 11.64 12.98
N THR A 121 -12.87 12.45 14.03
CA THR A 121 -13.43 12.19 15.36
C THR A 121 -14.97 12.24 15.36
N TRP A 122 -15.56 13.14 14.57
CA TRP A 122 -17.01 13.24 14.44
C TRP A 122 -17.61 12.00 13.78
N PHE A 123 -16.98 11.52 12.71
CA PHE A 123 -17.40 10.27 12.06
C PHE A 123 -17.32 9.09 13.04
N ARG A 124 -16.22 8.98 13.80
CA ARG A 124 -16.08 7.93 14.83
C ARG A 124 -17.17 8.01 15.89
N ALA A 125 -17.43 9.21 16.41
CA ALA A 125 -18.47 9.42 17.40
C ALA A 125 -19.87 9.10 16.84
N ALA A 126 -20.17 9.55 15.62
CA ALA A 126 -21.42 9.25 14.94
C ALA A 126 -21.61 7.75 14.69
N VAL A 127 -20.56 7.04 14.25
CA VAL A 127 -20.61 5.59 14.07
C VAL A 127 -20.82 4.87 15.40
N LEU A 128 -20.15 5.30 16.47
CA LEU A 128 -20.33 4.72 17.80
C LEU A 128 -21.76 4.94 18.32
N VAL A 129 -22.19 6.20 18.39
CA VAL A 129 -23.50 6.57 18.93
C VAL A 129 -24.62 6.01 18.07
N GLY A 130 -24.55 6.19 16.75
CA GLY A 130 -25.54 5.66 15.82
C GLY A 130 -25.58 4.14 15.79
N GLY A 131 -24.42 3.48 15.82
CA GLY A 131 -24.33 2.02 15.86
C GLY A 131 -24.84 1.43 17.18
N MET A 132 -24.57 2.08 18.31
CA MET A 132 -25.11 1.70 19.61
C MET A 132 -26.63 1.91 19.67
N ALA A 133 -27.12 3.06 19.21
CA ALA A 133 -28.55 3.36 19.21
C ALA A 133 -29.33 2.40 18.31
N MET A 134 -28.92 2.25 17.05
CA MET A 134 -29.58 1.31 16.12
C MET A 134 -29.46 -0.15 16.60
N GLY A 135 -28.29 -0.53 17.10
CA GLY A 135 -28.08 -1.85 17.68
C GLY A 135 -29.00 -2.11 18.88
N ALA A 136 -29.20 -1.12 19.75
CA ALA A 136 -30.06 -1.24 20.94
C ALA A 136 -31.54 -1.32 20.55
N LEU A 137 -31.98 -0.46 19.64
CA LEU A 137 -33.35 -0.52 19.09
C LEU A 137 -33.61 -1.89 18.45
N THR A 138 -32.65 -2.42 17.67
CA THR A 138 -32.81 -3.72 17.02
C THR A 138 -32.82 -4.87 18.03
N ALA A 139 -31.90 -4.84 19.00
CA ALA A 139 -31.78 -5.88 20.02
C ALA A 139 -32.92 -5.90 21.04
N VAL A 140 -33.50 -4.73 21.36
CA VAL A 140 -34.55 -4.60 22.37
C VAL A 140 -35.91 -4.59 21.70
N ASP A 141 -36.19 -3.59 20.85
CA ASP A 141 -37.51 -3.43 20.23
C ASP A 141 -37.75 -4.52 19.16
N GLY A 142 -36.72 -4.86 18.38
CA GLY A 142 -36.80 -5.94 17.40
C GLY A 142 -37.06 -7.29 18.05
N THR A 143 -36.37 -7.60 19.16
CA THR A 143 -36.62 -8.83 19.94
C THR A 143 -37.97 -8.80 20.64
N ALA A 144 -38.40 -7.66 21.20
CA ALA A 144 -39.72 -7.55 21.82
C ALA A 144 -40.86 -7.74 20.81
N LEU A 145 -40.72 -7.20 19.60
CA LEU A 145 -41.67 -7.40 18.50
C LEU A 145 -41.69 -8.86 18.05
N ALA A 146 -40.52 -9.45 17.82
CA ALA A 146 -40.39 -10.84 17.40
C ALA A 146 -40.95 -11.81 18.45
N LEU A 147 -40.74 -11.52 19.75
CA LEU A 147 -41.30 -12.29 20.85
C LEU A 147 -42.83 -12.17 20.90
N ARG A 148 -43.39 -10.96 20.69
CA ARG A 148 -44.85 -10.78 20.60
C ARG A 148 -45.46 -11.58 19.45
N MET A 149 -44.82 -11.57 18.29
CA MET A 149 -45.25 -12.38 17.14
C MET A 149 -45.14 -13.87 17.44
N ALA A 150 -44.06 -14.28 18.09
CA ALA A 150 -43.84 -15.67 18.47
C ALA A 150 -44.89 -16.19 19.46
N LEU A 151 -45.21 -15.41 20.50
CA LEU A 151 -46.25 -15.75 21.49
C LEU A 151 -47.67 -15.79 20.90
N SER A 152 -47.89 -15.13 19.76
CA SER A 152 -49.18 -15.15 19.05
C SER A 152 -49.29 -16.25 17.99
N SER A 153 -48.19 -16.96 17.72
CA SER A 153 -48.12 -18.01 16.71
C SER A 153 -48.11 -19.37 17.41
N ASP A 154 -48.91 -20.33 16.94
CA ASP A 154 -49.02 -21.69 17.53
C ASP A 154 -47.84 -22.60 17.15
N ASP A 155 -46.79 -22.02 16.55
CA ASP A 155 -45.69 -22.73 15.91
C ASP A 155 -44.43 -22.68 16.78
N SER A 156 -43.81 -23.84 17.02
CA SER A 156 -42.72 -24.02 17.99
C SER A 156 -41.39 -23.39 17.56
N ASP A 157 -41.20 -23.13 16.26
CA ASP A 157 -39.98 -22.49 15.71
C ASP A 157 -39.94 -20.97 15.89
N SER A 158 -41.03 -20.38 16.38
CA SER A 158 -41.18 -18.94 16.54
C SER A 158 -40.25 -18.32 17.60
N LEU A 159 -39.76 -19.12 18.56
CA LEU A 159 -38.78 -18.66 19.55
C LEU A 159 -37.41 -18.35 18.93
N LEU A 160 -37.03 -19.06 17.86
CA LEU A 160 -35.77 -18.84 17.16
C LEU A 160 -35.79 -17.50 16.40
N LEU A 161 -36.97 -17.06 15.98
CA LEU A 161 -37.21 -15.75 15.38
C LEU A 161 -36.92 -14.60 16.36
N ALA A 162 -37.11 -14.80 17.67
CA ALA A 162 -36.82 -13.77 18.68
C ALA A 162 -35.32 -13.60 18.98
N VAL A 163 -34.53 -14.66 18.78
CA VAL A 163 -33.07 -14.64 18.98
C VAL A 163 -32.35 -13.88 17.85
N LEU A 164 -32.91 -13.90 16.65
CA LEU A 164 -32.31 -13.30 15.45
C LEU A 164 -32.08 -11.77 15.58
N PRO A 165 -33.07 -10.94 15.95
CA PRO A 165 -32.86 -9.50 16.15
C PRO A 165 -31.92 -9.19 17.32
N LEU A 166 -31.91 -10.02 18.37
CA LEU A 166 -31.00 -9.87 19.50
C LEU A 166 -29.55 -10.05 19.04
N ALA A 167 -29.27 -11.15 18.33
CA ALA A 167 -27.96 -11.45 17.79
C ALA A 167 -27.51 -10.37 16.79
N LEU A 168 -28.43 -9.92 15.92
CA LEU A 168 -28.15 -8.86 14.94
C LEU A 168 -27.80 -7.53 15.60
N GLY A 169 -28.56 -7.11 16.62
CA GLY A 169 -28.31 -5.88 17.35
C GLY A 169 -26.97 -5.91 18.11
N VAL A 170 -26.66 -7.02 18.78
CA VAL A 170 -25.35 -7.23 19.45
C VAL A 170 -24.19 -7.23 18.44
N ALA A 171 -24.38 -7.85 17.27
CA ALA A 171 -23.39 -7.83 16.20
C ALA A 171 -23.15 -6.42 15.66
N MET A 172 -24.21 -5.63 15.44
CA MET A 172 -24.10 -4.23 15.03
C MET A 172 -23.36 -3.36 16.05
N MET A 173 -23.69 -3.48 17.34
CA MET A 173 -22.97 -2.76 18.41
C MET A 173 -21.49 -3.13 18.44
N SER A 174 -21.19 -4.43 18.34
CA SER A 174 -19.82 -4.94 18.33
C SER A 174 -19.02 -4.44 17.12
N TRP A 175 -19.67 -4.36 15.96
CA TRP A 175 -19.07 -3.81 14.75
C TRP A 175 -18.80 -2.30 14.87
N ALA A 176 -19.76 -1.54 15.37
CA ALA A 176 -19.63 -0.11 15.60
C ALA A 176 -18.50 0.23 16.60
N TYR A 177 -18.42 -0.54 17.70
CA TYR A 177 -17.36 -0.40 18.68
C TYR A 177 -15.97 -0.67 18.09
N ARG A 178 -15.81 -1.74 17.30
CA ARG A 178 -14.55 -2.02 16.60
C ARG A 178 -14.17 -0.88 15.66
N ARG A 179 -15.12 -0.35 14.88
CA ARG A 179 -14.86 0.74 13.93
C ARG A 179 -14.46 2.04 14.64
N PHE A 180 -15.05 2.33 15.79
CA PHE A 180 -14.66 3.44 16.67
C PHE A 180 -13.26 3.24 17.24
N ARG A 181 -12.95 2.06 17.78
CA ARG A 181 -11.70 1.78 18.49
C ARG A 181 -10.48 1.82 17.57
N TYR A 182 -10.58 1.26 16.36
CA TYR A 182 -9.45 1.15 15.42
C TYR A 182 -9.40 2.28 14.38
N GLY A 183 -10.33 3.23 14.38
CA GLY A 183 -10.40 4.32 13.41
C GLY A 183 -9.56 5.57 13.73
N GLU A 184 -8.62 5.52 14.69
CA GLU A 184 -7.95 6.73 15.21
C GLU A 184 -6.96 7.38 14.25
N LEU A 185 -6.29 6.58 13.43
CA LEU A 185 -5.16 7.00 12.61
C LEU A 185 -5.37 6.52 11.19
N VAL A 186 -5.30 7.44 10.24
CA VAL A 186 -5.25 7.10 8.82
C VAL A 186 -3.77 7.18 8.41
N GLU A 187 -3.19 6.02 8.13
CA GLU A 187 -1.86 5.94 7.54
C GLU A 187 -2.00 5.91 6.03
N PHE A 188 -1.52 6.97 5.39
CA PHE A 188 -1.33 7.01 3.96
C PHE A 188 0.09 6.58 3.64
N ARG A 189 0.22 5.56 2.81
CA ARG A 189 1.49 5.12 2.24
C ARG A 189 1.30 4.99 0.75
N ILE A 190 2.18 5.59 -0.04
CA ILE A 190 2.26 5.24 -1.45
C ILE A 190 2.72 3.78 -1.53
N ARG A 191 1.81 2.87 -1.89
CA ARG A 191 2.21 1.58 -2.45
C ARG A 191 2.75 1.87 -3.85
N GLY A 192 3.99 1.47 -4.11
CA GLY A 192 4.63 1.63 -5.40
C GLY A 192 3.67 1.31 -6.54
N ARG A 193 3.48 2.27 -7.44
CA ARG A 193 2.60 2.13 -8.59
C ARG A 193 3.25 1.09 -9.50
N ARG A 194 2.88 -0.18 -9.33
CA ARG A 194 3.33 -1.26 -10.21
C ARG A 194 2.98 -0.86 -11.65
N ARG A 195 3.99 -0.78 -12.52
CA ARG A 195 3.73 -0.69 -13.95
C ARG A 195 2.84 -1.89 -14.32
N PRO A 196 1.77 -1.68 -15.11
CA PRO A 196 0.99 -2.81 -15.61
C PRO A 196 1.95 -3.78 -16.31
N ALA A 197 1.74 -5.08 -16.09
CA ALA A 197 2.48 -6.12 -16.78
C ALA A 197 2.48 -5.80 -18.28
N LEU A 198 3.67 -5.72 -18.89
CA LEU A 198 3.80 -5.55 -20.34
C LEU A 198 2.92 -6.60 -21.02
N ARG A 199 1.98 -6.16 -21.85
CA ARG A 199 1.10 -7.09 -22.55
C ARG A 199 1.97 -7.95 -23.47
N SER A 200 1.61 -9.21 -23.66
CA SER A 200 2.34 -10.15 -24.52
C SER A 200 2.63 -9.60 -25.93
N ALA A 201 1.73 -8.75 -26.46
CA ALA A 201 1.93 -8.03 -27.70
C ALA A 201 3.12 -7.04 -27.67
N GLU A 202 3.31 -6.32 -26.55
CA GLU A 202 4.41 -5.36 -26.36
C GLU A 202 5.75 -6.08 -26.20
N ILE A 203 5.76 -7.26 -25.58
CA ILE A 203 6.94 -8.12 -25.47
C ILE A 203 7.33 -8.66 -26.86
N ALA A 204 6.35 -9.08 -27.67
CA ALA A 204 6.60 -9.58 -29.02
C ALA A 204 7.17 -8.51 -29.95
N THR A 205 6.70 -7.25 -29.85
CA THR A 205 7.28 -6.12 -30.58
C THR A 205 8.69 -5.80 -30.08
N LEU A 206 8.91 -5.74 -28.76
CA LEU A 206 10.22 -5.46 -28.19
C LEU A 206 11.26 -6.51 -28.61
N VAL A 207 10.88 -7.80 -28.62
CA VAL A 207 11.75 -8.89 -29.10
C VAL A 207 12.03 -8.75 -30.59
N ARG A 208 11.03 -8.40 -31.41
CA ARG A 208 11.19 -8.22 -32.85
C ARG A 208 12.12 -7.04 -33.17
N ASP A 209 11.97 -5.93 -32.45
CA ASP A 209 12.77 -4.73 -32.64
C ASP A 209 14.23 -4.97 -32.26
N VAL A 210 14.47 -5.65 -31.13
CA VAL A 210 15.82 -6.07 -30.73
C VAL A 210 16.43 -7.05 -31.73
N VAL A 211 15.67 -8.04 -32.21
CA VAL A 211 16.18 -8.99 -33.22
C VAL A 211 16.48 -8.28 -34.55
N ALA A 212 15.71 -7.27 -34.93
CA ALA A 212 15.95 -6.46 -36.13
C ALA A 212 17.20 -5.57 -35.99
N GLU A 213 17.43 -5.00 -34.81
CA GLU A 213 18.58 -4.14 -34.51
C GLU A 213 19.91 -4.93 -34.46
N PHE A 214 19.86 -6.21 -34.07
CA PHE A 214 21.03 -7.10 -33.98
C PHE A 214 21.13 -8.14 -35.10
N ALA A 215 20.30 -8.05 -36.15
CA ALA A 215 20.43 -8.90 -37.32
C ALA A 215 21.74 -8.52 -38.04
N PRO A 216 22.71 -9.44 -38.21
CA PRO A 216 23.91 -9.14 -38.96
C PRO A 216 23.50 -8.80 -40.39
N GLU A 217 23.92 -7.64 -40.90
CA GLU A 217 23.81 -7.30 -42.32
C GLU A 217 24.37 -8.47 -43.11
N ARG A 218 23.48 -9.26 -43.72
CA ARG A 218 23.87 -10.18 -44.78
C ARG A 218 24.28 -9.31 -45.95
N ARG A 219 25.55 -8.91 -45.98
CA ARG A 219 26.16 -8.35 -47.18
C ARG A 219 26.11 -9.41 -48.28
N PRO A 220 25.66 -9.06 -49.49
CA PRO A 220 25.57 -9.96 -50.64
C PRO A 220 26.94 -10.46 -51.09
#